data_AF-A0A067PT50-F1
#
_entry.id   AF-A0A067PT50-F1
#
_cell.length_a   1.000
_cell.length_b   1.000
_cell.length_c   1.000
_cell.angle_alpha   90.00
_cell.angle_beta   90.00
_cell.angle_gamma   90.00
#
_symmetry.space_group_name_H-M   'P 1'
#
loop_
_entity.id
_entity.type
_entity.pdbx_description
1 polymer ?
#
loop_
_entity_poly.entity_id
_entity_poly.type
_entity_poly.pdbx_seq_one_letter_code
_entity_poly.pdbx_strand_id
1 'polypeptide(L)'
;VQDVDKQDDRAAQRIFHPVALTAATSEESGKREVKDDCIGLFVYLFIFGKIQPCTHFVVTDYSINQENSVLRAQFLLHIWWTHIKNMSLVFPDLYSTTRSFISPASFNIFNRLCESLLLLVLAYARYYPNQPFCPWLLGTELIEHFFGLARMLLPNFTYAELLKLVKHVMLRQRILISSSFKGK
;
A
#
# COMPACT_ATOMS: atom_id res chain seq x y z
N VAL A 1 7.39 -27.04 -7.28
CA VAL A 1 6.03 -26.47 -7.41
C VAL A 1 6.20 -25.00 -7.76
N GLN A 2 5.95 -24.67 -9.02
CA GLN A 2 6.21 -23.36 -9.63
C GLN A 2 4.90 -22.59 -9.66
N ASP A 3 4.48 -22.09 -8.50
CA ASP A 3 3.42 -21.09 -8.38
C ASP A 3 3.82 -20.20 -7.20
N VAL A 4 4.56 -19.17 -7.55
CA VAL A 4 5.34 -18.32 -6.64
C VAL A 4 4.39 -17.34 -5.98
N ASP A 5 4.26 -17.45 -4.66
CA ASP A 5 3.85 -16.44 -3.67
C ASP A 5 3.25 -15.11 -4.19
N LYS A 6 2.12 -15.17 -4.91
CA LYS A 6 1.42 -13.99 -5.46
C LYS A 6 0.76 -13.15 -4.35
N GLN A 7 0.84 -13.59 -3.10
CA GLN A 7 0.27 -12.96 -1.91
C GLN A 7 1.35 -12.40 -0.97
N ASP A 8 2.64 -12.49 -1.30
CA ASP A 8 3.70 -11.82 -0.53
C ASP A 8 3.72 -10.33 -0.85
N ASP A 9 2.88 -9.58 -0.14
CA ASP A 9 2.87 -8.13 -0.21
C ASP A 9 4.25 -7.54 0.10
N ARG A 10 5.08 -8.20 0.95
CA ARG A 10 6.45 -7.76 1.27
C ARG A 10 7.35 -7.83 0.04
N ALA A 11 7.18 -8.83 -0.84
CA ALA A 11 7.89 -8.88 -2.12
C ALA A 11 7.53 -7.70 -3.01
N ALA A 12 6.25 -7.35 -3.09
CA ALA A 12 5.81 -6.18 -3.84
C ALA A 12 6.40 -4.88 -3.26
N GLN A 13 6.44 -4.70 -1.93
CA GLN A 13 7.03 -3.48 -1.34
C GLN A 13 8.53 -3.35 -1.63
N ARG A 14 9.26 -4.47 -1.69
CA ARG A 14 10.71 -4.47 -2.00
C ARG A 14 10.98 -3.90 -3.40
N ILE A 15 10.07 -4.07 -4.36
CA ILE A 15 10.19 -3.50 -5.72
C ILE A 15 10.15 -1.96 -5.69
N PHE A 16 9.45 -1.38 -4.73
CA PHE A 16 9.34 0.06 -4.56
C PHE A 16 10.39 0.66 -3.60
N HIS A 17 11.30 -0.16 -3.10
CA HIS A 17 12.35 0.27 -2.18
C HIS A 17 13.42 1.13 -2.88
N PRO A 18 14.08 2.09 -2.19
CA PRO A 18 15.17 2.89 -2.76
C PRO A 18 16.28 2.08 -3.43
N VAL A 19 16.54 0.85 -2.94
CA VAL A 19 17.50 -0.07 -3.54
C VAL A 19 17.09 -0.50 -4.96
N ALA A 20 15.79 -0.75 -5.20
CA ALA A 20 15.30 -1.04 -6.54
C ALA A 20 15.39 0.19 -7.46
N LEU A 21 15.12 1.39 -6.93
CA LEU A 21 15.32 2.64 -7.65
C LEU A 21 16.78 2.86 -8.08
N THR A 22 17.75 2.46 -7.26
CA THR A 22 19.17 2.58 -7.62
C THR A 22 19.58 1.69 -8.79
N ALA A 23 18.86 0.59 -9.06
CA ALA A 23 19.13 -0.26 -10.23
C ALA A 23 18.81 0.45 -11.56
N ALA A 24 17.86 1.39 -11.53
CA ALA A 24 17.49 2.24 -12.66
C ALA A 24 18.41 3.46 -12.84
N THR A 25 19.40 3.65 -11.95
CA THR A 25 20.40 4.73 -12.04
C THR A 25 21.78 4.19 -12.42
N SER A 26 22.59 5.01 -13.09
CA SER A 26 24.03 4.82 -13.27
C SER A 26 24.79 5.85 -12.45
N GLU A 27 26.02 5.50 -12.05
CA GLU A 27 26.91 6.41 -11.36
C GLU A 27 28.07 6.73 -12.31
N GLU A 28 28.03 7.93 -12.89
CA GLU A 28 29.11 8.45 -13.72
C GLU A 28 29.71 9.67 -13.03
N SER A 29 31.03 9.65 -12.82
CA SER A 29 31.78 10.80 -12.28
C SER A 29 31.26 11.35 -10.94
N GLY A 30 30.72 10.50 -10.07
CA GLY A 30 30.19 10.88 -8.75
C GLY A 30 28.80 11.55 -8.79
N LYS A 31 28.14 11.60 -9.95
CA LYS A 31 26.73 11.98 -10.08
C LYS A 31 25.91 10.73 -10.41
N ARG A 32 24.76 10.60 -9.73
CA ARG A 32 23.76 9.57 -10.06
C ARG A 32 22.79 10.13 -11.07
N GLU A 33 22.75 9.50 -12.23
CA GLU A 33 21.83 9.84 -13.31
C GLU A 33 20.90 8.65 -13.56
N VAL A 34 19.68 8.94 -14.01
CA VAL A 34 18.73 7.89 -14.38
C VAL A 34 19.11 7.40 -15.77
N LYS A 35 19.21 6.08 -15.95
CA LYS A 35 19.49 5.51 -17.28
C LYS A 35 18.37 5.89 -18.24
N ASP A 36 18.71 6.35 -19.44
CA ASP A 36 17.74 6.82 -20.43
C ASP A 36 16.63 5.80 -20.71
N ASP A 37 16.99 4.51 -20.85
CA ASP A 37 16.05 3.42 -21.11
C ASP A 37 15.11 3.14 -19.92
N CYS A 38 15.47 3.59 -18.72
CA CYS A 38 14.77 3.30 -17.47
C CYS A 38 14.00 4.51 -16.92
N ILE A 39 13.96 5.66 -17.61
CA ILE A 39 13.29 6.88 -17.10
C ILE A 39 11.83 6.59 -16.75
N GLY A 40 11.08 5.95 -17.65
CA GLY A 40 9.67 5.64 -17.41
C GLY A 40 9.47 4.70 -16.22
N LEU A 41 10.30 3.67 -16.11
CA LEU A 41 10.27 2.73 -14.99
C LEU A 41 10.64 3.43 -13.66
N PHE A 42 11.65 4.30 -13.68
CA PHE A 42 12.07 5.08 -12.53
C PHE A 42 10.94 5.97 -12.02
N VAL A 43 10.28 6.71 -12.91
CA VAL A 43 9.14 7.57 -12.56
C VAL A 43 7.99 6.73 -11.98
N TYR A 44 7.69 5.58 -12.59
CA TYR A 44 6.68 4.65 -12.09
C TYR A 44 7.00 4.17 -10.67
N LEU A 45 8.19 3.59 -10.47
CA LEU A 45 8.62 3.07 -9.16
C LEU A 45 8.67 4.17 -8.11
N PHE A 46 9.14 5.36 -8.47
CA PHE A 46 9.23 6.50 -7.57
C PHE A 46 7.85 6.97 -7.09
N ILE A 47 6.91 7.14 -8.01
CA ILE A 47 5.58 7.68 -7.68
C ILE A 47 4.76 6.65 -6.91
N PHE A 48 4.66 5.41 -7.40
CA PHE A 48 3.88 4.37 -6.72
C PHE A 48 4.52 3.93 -5.40
N GLY A 49 5.85 3.94 -5.32
CA GLY A 49 6.55 3.65 -4.07
C GLY A 49 6.33 4.66 -2.96
N LYS A 50 5.89 5.89 -3.28
CA LYS A 50 5.51 6.90 -2.29
C LYS A 50 4.06 6.76 -1.80
N ILE A 51 3.18 6.11 -2.55
CA ILE A 51 1.77 5.93 -2.17
C ILE A 51 1.65 4.92 -1.01
N GLN A 52 2.41 3.83 -1.08
CA GLN A 52 2.30 2.73 -0.14
C GLN A 52 2.62 3.13 1.32
N PRO A 53 3.69 3.90 1.61
CA PRO A 53 3.92 4.45 2.94
C PRO A 53 2.78 5.32 3.48
N CYS A 54 2.07 6.06 2.60
CA CYS A 54 0.95 6.91 3.01
C CYS A 54 -0.28 6.10 3.49
N THR A 55 -0.34 4.81 3.18
CA THR A 55 -1.50 3.96 3.49
C THR A 55 -1.26 2.97 4.62
N HIS A 56 -0.03 2.47 4.77
CA HIS A 56 0.27 1.34 5.66
C HIS A 56 1.24 1.64 6.81
N PHE A 57 2.16 2.61 6.68
CA PHE A 57 3.29 2.68 7.60
C PHE A 57 3.10 3.63 8.77
N VAL A 58 3.43 3.11 9.95
CA VAL A 58 3.64 3.83 11.21
C VAL A 58 4.72 4.89 11.01
N VAL A 59 4.32 6.13 11.31
CA VAL A 59 5.13 7.31 11.61
C VAL A 59 6.61 7.03 11.86
N THR A 60 7.46 7.47 10.94
CA THR A 60 8.78 8.02 11.32
C THR A 60 9.05 9.40 10.75
N ASP A 61 8.25 9.89 9.80
CA ASP A 61 8.27 11.30 9.43
C ASP A 61 6.93 11.66 8.78
N TYR A 62 5.96 12.09 9.60
CA TYR A 62 4.76 12.76 9.10
C TYR A 62 5.15 14.18 8.65
N SER A 63 6.12 14.28 7.73
CA SER A 63 6.44 15.52 7.05
C SER A 63 5.42 15.69 5.94
N ILE A 64 4.68 16.80 5.96
CA ILE A 64 4.18 17.76 4.94
C ILE A 64 4.07 17.33 3.43
N ASN A 65 4.51 16.14 3.04
CA ASN A 65 4.73 15.67 1.68
C ASN A 65 3.88 14.45 1.29
N GLN A 66 3.08 13.88 2.20
CA GLN A 66 2.21 12.73 1.88
C GLN A 66 1.05 13.13 0.95
N GLU A 67 0.35 14.22 1.25
CA GLU A 67 -0.71 14.78 0.38
C GLU A 67 -0.17 15.07 -1.02
N ASN A 68 1.02 15.68 -1.09
CA ASN A 68 1.71 15.93 -2.35
C ASN A 68 2.02 14.65 -3.12
N SER A 69 2.34 13.55 -2.44
CA SER A 69 2.65 12.27 -3.08
C SER A 69 1.40 11.60 -3.64
N VAL A 70 0.29 11.65 -2.92
CA VAL A 70 -1.02 11.12 -3.36
C VAL A 70 -1.53 11.91 -4.56
N LEU A 71 -1.47 13.25 -4.49
CA LEU A 71 -1.84 14.12 -5.61
C LEU A 71 -0.96 13.88 -6.84
N ARG A 72 0.37 13.78 -6.66
CA ARG A 72 1.29 13.46 -7.78
C ARG A 72 0.95 12.13 -8.44
N ALA A 73 0.60 11.11 -7.66
CA ALA A 73 0.16 9.83 -8.20
C ALA A 73 -1.13 9.95 -9.00
N GLN A 74 -2.12 10.65 -8.46
CA GLN A 74 -3.38 10.89 -9.16
C GLN A 74 -3.16 11.65 -10.47
N PHE A 75 -2.37 12.73 -10.46
CA PHE A 75 -2.04 13.49 -11.67
C PHE A 75 -1.28 12.63 -12.68
N LEU A 76 -0.29 11.86 -12.26
CA LEU A 76 0.44 10.95 -13.16
C LEU A 76 -0.51 9.97 -13.85
N LEU A 77 -1.41 9.33 -13.08
CA LEU A 77 -2.38 8.36 -13.62
C LEU A 77 -3.26 8.98 -14.70
N HIS A 78 -3.75 10.19 -14.48
CA HIS A 78 -4.62 10.89 -15.43
C HIS A 78 -3.86 11.40 -16.66
N ILE A 79 -2.64 11.94 -16.46
CA ILE A 79 -1.77 12.37 -17.56
C ILE A 79 -1.39 11.16 -18.42
N TRP A 80 -0.97 10.06 -17.80
CA TRP A 80 -0.59 8.84 -18.50
C TRP A 80 -1.77 8.22 -19.25
N TRP A 81 -2.95 8.13 -18.63
CA TRP A 81 -4.17 7.67 -19.31
C TRP A 81 -4.50 8.52 -20.54
N THR A 82 -4.51 9.85 -20.38
CA THR A 82 -4.81 10.79 -21.46
C THR A 82 -3.78 10.68 -22.59
N HIS A 83 -2.52 10.53 -22.25
CA HIS A 83 -1.44 10.32 -23.21
C HIS A 83 -1.64 9.04 -24.03
N ILE A 84 -1.89 7.89 -23.37
CA ILE A 84 -2.12 6.62 -24.07
C ILE A 84 -3.36 6.69 -24.95
N LYS A 85 -4.44 7.32 -24.46
CA LYS A 85 -5.65 7.52 -25.25
C LYS A 85 -5.39 8.34 -26.51
N ASN A 86 -4.67 9.45 -26.40
CA ASN A 86 -4.30 10.27 -27.55
C ASN A 86 -3.39 9.50 -28.52
N MET A 87 -2.42 8.75 -28.01
CA MET A 87 -1.52 7.95 -28.85
C MET A 87 -2.24 6.79 -29.54
N SER A 88 -3.28 6.21 -28.93
CA SER A 88 -4.09 5.18 -29.59
C SER A 88 -4.89 5.72 -30.78
N LEU A 89 -5.20 7.02 -30.82
CA LEU A 89 -5.86 7.65 -31.96
C LEU A 89 -4.89 7.91 -33.12
N VAL A 90 -3.63 8.25 -32.82
CA VAL A 90 -2.60 8.55 -33.82
C VAL A 90 -1.94 7.27 -34.35
N PHE A 91 -1.70 6.30 -33.47
CA PHE A 91 -0.98 5.05 -33.75
C PHE A 91 -1.76 3.85 -33.17
N PRO A 92 -2.91 3.48 -33.77
CA PRO A 92 -3.79 2.44 -33.24
C PRO A 92 -3.14 1.05 -33.21
N ASP A 93 -2.20 0.79 -34.12
CA ASP A 93 -1.49 -0.50 -34.18
C ASP A 93 -0.47 -0.68 -33.05
N LEU A 94 0.00 0.43 -32.46
CA LEU A 94 1.08 0.42 -31.47
C LEU A 94 0.58 0.68 -30.05
N TYR A 95 -0.43 1.54 -29.88
CA TYR A 95 -0.97 1.92 -28.58
C TYR A 95 -2.40 1.43 -28.39
N SER A 96 -2.63 0.77 -27.26
CA SER A 96 -3.96 0.43 -26.80
C SER A 96 -4.06 0.65 -25.30
N THR A 97 -5.23 1.11 -24.82
CA THR A 97 -5.51 1.23 -23.39
C THR A 97 -5.50 -0.12 -22.67
N THR A 98 -5.68 -1.24 -23.38
CA THR A 98 -5.65 -2.58 -22.78
C THR A 98 -4.25 -3.16 -22.66
N ARG A 99 -3.30 -2.70 -23.49
CA ARG A 99 -1.93 -3.26 -23.58
C ARG A 99 -0.85 -2.30 -23.06
N SER A 100 -1.01 -1.02 -23.32
CA SER A 100 0.01 0.02 -23.09
C SER A 100 -0.24 0.83 -21.81
N PHE A 101 -1.25 0.45 -21.04
CA PHE A 101 -1.61 1.07 -19.77
C PHE A 101 -1.87 -0.01 -18.71
N ILE A 102 -1.88 0.39 -17.44
CA ILE A 102 -2.26 -0.51 -16.35
C ILE A 102 -3.70 -1.03 -16.54
N SER A 103 -4.00 -2.17 -15.94
CA SER A 103 -5.35 -2.75 -16.06
C SER A 103 -6.44 -1.77 -15.60
N PRO A 104 -7.63 -1.77 -16.21
CA PRO A 104 -8.74 -0.92 -15.78
C PRO A 104 -9.09 -1.10 -14.30
N ALA A 105 -8.95 -2.32 -13.77
CA ALA A 105 -9.12 -2.60 -12.35
C ALA A 105 -8.08 -1.86 -11.49
N SER A 106 -6.80 -1.96 -11.84
CA SER A 106 -5.72 -1.25 -11.15
C SER A 106 -5.91 0.26 -11.21
N PHE A 107 -6.27 0.82 -12.36
CA PHE A 107 -6.54 2.25 -12.52
C PHE A 107 -7.66 2.73 -11.59
N ASN A 108 -8.78 2.00 -11.54
CA ASN A 108 -9.89 2.32 -10.66
C ASN A 108 -9.50 2.20 -9.18
N ILE A 109 -8.74 1.17 -8.81
CA ILE A 109 -8.25 0.98 -7.43
C ILE A 109 -7.36 2.15 -7.02
N PHE A 110 -6.36 2.50 -7.83
CA PHE A 110 -5.44 3.59 -7.49
C PHE A 110 -6.14 4.95 -7.40
N ASN A 111 -7.06 5.26 -8.32
CA ASN A 111 -7.83 6.50 -8.25
C ASN A 111 -8.69 6.55 -6.99
N ARG A 112 -9.44 5.48 -6.71
CA ARG A 112 -10.26 5.40 -5.49
C ARG A 112 -9.43 5.51 -4.22
N LEU A 113 -8.25 4.90 -4.20
CA LEU A 113 -7.33 4.99 -3.07
C LEU A 113 -6.84 6.44 -2.87
N CYS A 114 -6.42 7.11 -3.95
CA CYS A 114 -5.96 8.50 -3.86
C CYS A 114 -7.08 9.44 -3.40
N GLU A 115 -8.26 9.34 -4.01
CA GLU A 115 -9.43 10.17 -3.65
C GLU A 115 -9.89 9.91 -2.22
N SER A 116 -9.98 8.65 -1.81
CA SER A 116 -10.43 8.30 -0.46
C SER A 116 -9.46 8.78 0.60
N LEU A 117 -8.15 8.68 0.36
CA LEU A 117 -7.13 9.17 1.29
C LEU A 117 -7.18 10.70 1.39
N LEU A 118 -7.33 11.41 0.28
CA LEU A 118 -7.46 12.88 0.27
C LEU A 118 -8.71 13.34 1.01
N LEU A 119 -9.87 12.72 0.73
CA LEU A 119 -11.13 13.02 1.41
C LEU A 119 -11.04 12.75 2.91
N LEU A 120 -10.37 11.68 3.29
CA LEU A 120 -10.18 11.28 4.68
C LEU A 120 -9.27 12.28 5.43
N VAL A 121 -8.20 12.76 4.80
CA VAL A 121 -7.35 13.84 5.34
C VAL A 121 -8.18 15.10 5.58
N LEU A 122 -8.98 15.52 4.58
CA LEU A 122 -9.85 16.70 4.71
C LEU A 122 -10.91 16.53 5.80
N ALA A 123 -11.50 15.34 5.92
CA ALA A 123 -12.46 15.02 6.96
C ALA A 123 -11.83 15.05 8.35
N TYR A 124 -10.63 14.49 8.53
CA TYR A 124 -9.89 14.54 9.78
C TYR A 124 -9.55 15.97 10.19
N ALA A 125 -9.03 16.78 9.24
CA ALA A 125 -8.71 18.18 9.48
C ALA A 125 -9.95 18.99 9.93
N ARG A 126 -11.13 18.69 9.38
CA ARG A 126 -12.37 19.41 9.68
C ARG A 126 -13.07 18.95 10.95
N TYR A 127 -13.21 17.64 11.15
CA TYR A 127 -14.06 17.08 12.21
C TYR A 127 -13.26 16.58 13.43
N TYR A 128 -11.96 16.32 13.27
CA TYR A 128 -11.10 15.76 14.31
C TYR A 128 -9.77 16.54 14.44
N PRO A 129 -9.79 17.88 14.58
CA PRO A 129 -8.56 18.69 14.55
C PRO A 129 -7.60 18.38 15.71
N ASN A 130 -8.10 17.81 16.80
CA ASN A 130 -7.32 17.46 17.99
C ASN A 130 -6.85 16.00 18.00
N GLN A 131 -7.16 15.21 16.96
CA GLN A 131 -6.76 13.81 16.87
C GLN A 131 -5.71 13.65 15.76
N PRO A 132 -4.63 12.89 16.01
CA PRO A 132 -3.65 12.61 14.97
C PRO A 132 -4.30 11.78 13.85
N PHE A 133 -3.98 12.11 12.61
CA PHE A 133 -4.40 11.29 11.47
C PHE A 133 -3.50 10.06 11.35
N CYS A 134 -4.09 8.87 11.53
CA CYS A 134 -3.39 7.59 11.56
C CYS A 134 -3.96 6.63 10.51
N PRO A 135 -3.59 6.76 9.21
CA PRO A 135 -4.14 5.95 8.12
C PRO A 135 -4.05 4.43 8.35
N TRP A 136 -2.96 3.96 8.97
CA TRP A 136 -2.71 2.54 9.22
C TRP A 136 -3.74 1.91 10.17
N LEU A 137 -4.43 2.69 11.01
CA LEU A 137 -5.51 2.19 11.86
C LEU A 137 -6.81 1.92 11.07
N LEU A 138 -6.89 2.41 9.84
CA LEU A 138 -8.08 2.35 8.99
C LEU A 138 -7.97 1.26 7.91
N GLY A 139 -6.84 0.55 7.85
CA GLY A 139 -6.61 -0.59 6.96
C GLY A 139 -7.09 -1.94 7.52
N THR A 140 -6.91 -3.01 6.74
CA THR A 140 -7.28 -4.39 7.11
C THR A 140 -6.15 -5.19 7.73
N GLU A 141 -4.93 -4.63 7.81
CA GLU A 141 -3.72 -5.33 8.28
C GLU A 141 -3.92 -5.98 9.65
N LEU A 142 -4.61 -5.31 10.58
CA LEU A 142 -4.91 -5.87 11.90
C LEU A 142 -5.76 -7.15 11.82
N ILE A 143 -6.72 -7.19 10.88
CA ILE A 143 -7.60 -8.34 10.65
C ILE A 143 -6.80 -9.48 10.00
N GLU A 144 -5.90 -9.17 9.07
CA GLU A 144 -5.03 -10.15 8.43
C GLU A 144 -4.08 -10.79 9.45
N HIS A 145 -3.44 -9.99 10.30
CA HIS A 145 -2.62 -10.48 11.40
C HIS A 145 -3.44 -11.30 12.40
N PHE A 146 -4.67 -10.88 12.73
CA PHE A 146 -5.57 -11.67 13.57
C PHE A 146 -5.84 -13.05 12.97
N PHE A 147 -6.15 -13.14 11.68
CA PHE A 147 -6.34 -14.42 11.00
C PHE A 147 -5.05 -15.23 10.88
N GLY A 148 -3.90 -14.58 10.68
CA GLY A 148 -2.59 -15.22 10.71
C GLY A 148 -2.34 -15.91 12.05
N LEU A 149 -2.56 -15.20 13.15
CA LEU A 149 -2.45 -15.75 14.51
C LEU A 149 -3.47 -16.87 14.77
N ALA A 150 -4.70 -16.73 14.30
CA ALA A 150 -5.71 -17.78 14.41
C ALA A 150 -5.28 -19.06 13.68
N ARG A 151 -4.71 -18.94 12.47
CA ARG A 151 -4.18 -20.08 11.71
C ARG A 151 -2.92 -20.70 12.35
N MET A 152 -2.11 -19.92 13.05
CA MET A 152 -0.99 -20.48 13.84
C MET A 152 -1.47 -21.38 14.97
N LEU A 153 -2.64 -21.07 15.57
CA LEU A 153 -3.25 -21.87 16.62
C LEU A 153 -4.03 -23.07 16.08
N LEU A 154 -4.79 -22.87 15.00
CA LEU A 154 -5.57 -23.89 14.33
C LEU A 154 -5.59 -23.62 12.81
N PRO A 155 -4.80 -24.33 11.98
CA PRO A 155 -4.59 -23.98 10.57
C PRO A 155 -5.88 -23.93 9.72
N ASN A 156 -6.80 -24.88 9.93
CA ASN A 156 -8.05 -25.00 9.19
C ASN A 156 -9.23 -24.98 10.16
N PHE A 157 -9.50 -23.82 10.75
CA PHE A 157 -10.62 -23.67 11.67
C PHE A 157 -11.96 -23.48 10.92
N THR A 158 -13.01 -24.08 11.45
CA THR A 158 -14.40 -23.75 11.13
C THR A 158 -14.83 -22.47 11.84
N TYR A 159 -15.95 -21.89 11.42
CA TYR A 159 -16.51 -20.70 12.08
C TYR A 159 -16.76 -20.92 13.59
N ALA A 160 -17.25 -22.10 13.98
CA ALA A 160 -17.49 -22.43 15.39
C ALA A 160 -16.19 -22.48 16.20
N GLU A 161 -15.10 -22.96 15.61
CA GLU A 161 -13.79 -23.01 16.26
C GLU A 161 -13.16 -21.62 16.38
N LEU A 162 -13.35 -20.75 15.37
CA LEU A 162 -12.94 -19.34 15.46
C LEU A 162 -13.66 -18.64 16.62
N LEU A 163 -14.98 -18.84 16.77
CA LEU A 163 -15.75 -18.27 17.88
C LEU A 163 -15.25 -18.76 19.24
N LYS A 164 -14.89 -20.05 19.35
CA LYS A 164 -14.29 -20.59 20.58
C LYS A 164 -12.92 -19.96 20.85
N LEU A 165 -12.07 -19.83 19.82
CA LEU A 165 -10.75 -19.20 19.92
C LEU A 165 -10.85 -17.76 20.42
N VAL A 166 -11.74 -16.96 19.83
CA VAL A 166 -12.00 -15.57 20.26
C VAL A 166 -12.44 -15.53 21.73
N LYS A 167 -13.39 -16.38 22.12
CA LYS A 167 -13.85 -16.45 23.53
C LYS A 167 -12.71 -16.80 24.48
N HIS A 168 -11.85 -17.75 24.12
CA HIS A 168 -10.69 -18.13 24.93
C HIS A 168 -9.67 -16.99 25.05
N VAL A 169 -9.38 -16.28 23.97
CA VAL A 169 -8.47 -15.12 23.98
C VAL A 169 -9.03 -14.00 24.85
N MET A 170 -10.32 -13.66 24.70
CA MET A 170 -10.97 -12.63 25.52
C MET A 170 -10.97 -12.99 27.00
N LEU A 171 -11.21 -14.27 27.35
CA LEU A 171 -11.16 -14.74 28.73
C LEU A 171 -9.75 -14.64 29.31
N ARG A 172 -8.73 -15.05 28.56
CA ARG A 172 -7.32 -14.89 28.97
C ARG A 172 -6.96 -13.42 29.16
N GLN A 173 -7.33 -12.55 28.24
CA GLN A 173 -7.07 -11.12 28.35
C GLN A 173 -7.76 -10.52 29.57
N ARG A 174 -9.03 -10.91 29.83
CA ARG A 174 -9.75 -10.49 31.03
C ARG A 174 -9.03 -10.95 32.29
N ILE A 175 -8.58 -12.21 32.35
CA ILE A 175 -7.80 -12.75 33.48
C ILE A 175 -6.50 -11.95 33.66
N LEU A 176 -5.75 -11.70 32.59
CA LEU A 176 -4.49 -10.92 32.66
C LEU A 176 -4.71 -9.49 33.14
N ILE A 177 -5.80 -8.84 32.74
CA ILE A 177 -6.18 -7.50 33.21
C ILE A 177 -6.71 -7.54 34.64
N SER A 178 -7.41 -8.60 35.04
CA SER A 178 -8.06 -8.71 36.35
C SER A 178 -7.18 -9.32 37.46
N SER A 179 -6.08 -9.98 37.13
CA SER A 179 -5.16 -10.59 38.12
C SER A 179 -4.08 -9.56 38.46
N SER A 180 -3.89 -9.05 39.68
CA SER A 180 -3.92 -9.73 40.98
C SER A 180 -3.35 -11.14 40.88
N PHE A 181 -2.11 -11.25 40.41
CA PHE A 181 -1.29 -12.43 40.66
C PHE A 181 -1.03 -12.51 42.18
N LYS A 182 -1.96 -13.08 42.94
CA LYS A 182 -1.60 -13.70 44.22
C LYS A 182 -0.88 -15.00 43.87
N GLY A 183 0.43 -14.88 43.67
CA GLY A 183 1.33 -16.02 43.66
C GLY A 183 1.10 -16.83 44.94
N LYS A 184 0.93 -18.14 44.76
CA LYS A 184 1.19 -19.10 45.84
C LYS A 184 2.69 -19.34 45.90
#